data_AF-A0A2E8UL58-F1
#
_entry.id   AF-A0A2E8UL58-F1
#
_cell.length_a   1.000
_cell.length_b   1.000
_cell.length_c   1.000
_cell.angle_alpha   90.00
_cell.angle_beta   90.00
_cell.angle_gamma   90.00
#
_symmetry.space_group_name_H-M   'P 1'
#
loop_
_entity.id
_entity.type
_entity.pdbx_description
1 polymer ?
#
loop_
_entity_poly.entity_id
_entity_poly.type
_entity_poly.pdbx_seq_one_letter_code
_entity_poly.pdbx_strand_id
1 'polypeptide(L)' 'MQTLLIALLSGIGFLVAYHTYGRWLGSKIFRLSAKAICPSERLNDGVDYVPTSKSVVFGHHFTS' A
#
# COMPACT_ATOMS: atom_id res chain seq x y z
N MET A 1 8.70 22.85 -21.20
CA MET A 1 9.56 21.78 -21.75
C MET A 1 10.46 21.18 -20.67
N GLN A 2 11.30 21.97 -19.98
CA GLN A 2 12.17 21.47 -18.88
C GLN A 2 11.40 20.80 -17.72
N THR A 3 10.29 21.39 -17.28
CA THR A 3 9.42 20.82 -16.23
C THR A 3 8.89 19.43 -16.55
N LEU A 4 8.46 19.21 -17.80
CA LEU A 4 7.99 17.90 -18.26
C LEU A 4 9.12 16.87 -18.24
N LEU A 5 10.34 17.28 -18.61
CA LEU A 5 11.50 16.40 -18.63
C LEU A 5 11.92 15.99 -17.21
N ILE A 6 11.91 16.93 -16.26
CA ILE A 6 12.13 16.65 -14.84
C ILE A 6 11.06 15.68 -14.31
N ALA A 7 9.78 15.95 -14.57
CA ALA A 7 8.69 15.08 -14.13
C ALA A 7 8.82 13.66 -14.68
N LEU A 8 9.21 13.52 -15.96
CA LEU A 8 9.49 12.23 -16.60
C LEU A 8 10.65 11.50 -15.93
N LEU A 9 11.78 12.17 -15.73
CA LEU A 9 12.95 11.57 -15.08
C LEU A 9 12.67 11.17 -13.63
N SER A 10 11.94 12.00 -12.88
CA SER A 10 11.50 11.67 -11.52
C SER A 10 10.56 10.46 -11.52
N GLY A 11 9.60 10.39 -12.44
CA GLY A 11 8.70 9.25 -12.59
C GLY A 11 9.45 7.95 -12.87
N ILE A 12 10.40 7.98 -13.81
CA ILE A 12 11.29 6.84 -14.09
C ILE A 12 12.11 6.48 -12.84
N GLY A 13 12.66 7.45 -12.14
CA GLY A 13 13.39 7.24 -10.89
C GLY A 13 12.55 6.53 -9.83
N PHE A 14 11.29 6.93 -9.64
CA PHE A 14 10.37 6.25 -8.72
C PHE A 14 10.05 4.82 -9.15
N LEU A 15 9.89 4.55 -10.45
CA LEU A 15 9.69 3.19 -10.95
C LEU A 15 10.90 2.30 -10.66
N VAL A 16 12.11 2.80 -10.89
CA VAL A 16 13.36 2.09 -10.60
C VAL A 16 13.48 1.84 -9.10
N ALA A 17 13.26 2.86 -8.26
CA ALA A 17 13.31 2.75 -6.81
C ALA A 17 12.29 1.74 -6.27
N TYR A 18 11.07 1.74 -6.81
CA TYR A 18 10.03 0.79 -6.45
C TYR A 18 10.44 -0.65 -6.81
N HIS A 19 10.94 -0.89 -8.02
CA HIS A 19 11.27 -2.24 -8.47
C HIS A 19 12.56 -2.80 -7.87
N THR A 20 13.50 -1.94 -7.47
CA THR A 20 14.76 -2.35 -6.84
C THR A 20 14.60 -2.42 -5.32
N TYR A 21 14.61 -1.26 -4.68
CA TYR A 21 14.60 -1.15 -3.22
C TYR A 21 13.22 -1.45 -2.64
N GLY A 22 12.14 -0.94 -3.25
CA GLY A 22 10.78 -1.16 -2.76
C GLY A 22 10.38 -2.63 -2.73
N ARG A 23 10.70 -3.40 -3.78
CA ARG A 23 10.46 -4.85 -3.82
C ARG A 23 11.33 -5.61 -2.84
N TRP A 24 12.61 -5.24 -2.70
CA TRP A 24 13.49 -5.84 -1.69
C TRP A 24 12.93 -5.60 -0.27
N LEU A 25 12.52 -4.37 0.02
CA LEU A 25 11.97 -3.98 1.32
C LEU A 25 10.68 -4.74 1.63
N GLY A 26 9.75 -4.76 0.67
CA GLY A 26 8.46 -5.45 0.79
C GLY A 26 8.61 -6.96 0.97
N SER A 27 9.55 -7.60 0.26
CA SER A 27 9.75 -9.05 0.36
C SER A 27 10.60 -9.46 1.56
N LYS A 28 11.69 -8.75 1.85
CA LYS A 28 12.69 -9.18 2.83
C LYS A 28 12.40 -8.68 4.24
N ILE A 29 12.00 -7.41 4.38
CA ILE A 29 11.75 -6.79 5.69
C ILE A 29 10.29 -7.01 6.09
N PHE A 30 9.34 -6.52 5.29
CA PHE A 30 7.92 -6.56 5.63
C PHE A 30 7.24 -7.90 5.32
N ARG A 31 7.85 -8.74 4.48
CA ARG A 31 7.31 -10.05 4.05
C ARG A 31 5.86 -9.94 3.54
N LEU A 32 5.58 -8.91 2.74
CA LEU A 32 4.27 -8.65 2.18
C LEU A 32 3.79 -9.86 1.37
N SER A 33 2.54 -10.26 1.60
CA SER A 33 1.93 -11.40 0.94
C SER A 33 0.52 -11.06 0.47
N ALA A 34 0.27 -11.22 -0.82
CA ALA A 34 -1.08 -11.08 -1.39
C ALA A 34 -2.05 -12.17 -0.89
N LYS A 35 -1.53 -13.22 -0.24
CA LYS A 35 -2.33 -14.30 0.36
C LYS A 35 -2.64 -14.02 1.85
N ALA A 36 -2.17 -12.91 2.40
CA ALA A 36 -2.45 -12.56 3.79
C ALA A 36 -3.93 -12.20 3.96
N ILE A 37 -4.64 -12.98 4.78
CA ILE A 37 -6.03 -12.69 5.15
C ILE A 37 -6.03 -11.65 6.27
N CYS A 38 -6.75 -10.54 6.07
CA CYS A 38 -6.92 -9.48 7.06
C CYS A 38 -7.51 -10.02 8.37
N PRO A 39 -7.08 -9.52 9.54
CA PRO A 39 -7.63 -9.94 10.83
C PRO A 39 -9.14 -9.77 10.94
N SER A 40 -9.70 -8.69 10.36
CA SER A 40 -11.15 -8.43 10.32
C SER A 40 -11.94 -9.58 9.71
N GLU A 41 -11.38 -10.27 8.71
CA GLU A 41 -12.01 -11.42 8.06
C GLU A 41 -11.69 -12.73 8.80
N ARG A 42 -10.44 -12.89 9.27
CA ARG A 42 -9.98 -14.14 9.90
C ARG A 42 -10.59 -14.37 11.29
N LEU A 43 -10.71 -13.31 12.09
CA LEU A 43 -11.15 -13.39 13.49
C LEU A 43 -12.64 -13.03 13.65
N ASN A 44 -13.21 -12.30 12.69
CA ASN A 44 -14.61 -11.87 12.54
C ASN A 44 -15.54 -12.22 13.72
N ASP A 45 -15.40 -11.50 14.83
CA ASP A 45 -16.09 -11.76 16.09
C ASP A 45 -17.36 -10.90 16.27
N GLY A 46 -17.61 -9.97 15.34
CA GLY A 46 -18.74 -9.04 15.39
C GLY A 46 -18.58 -7.89 16.38
N VAL A 47 -17.43 -7.76 17.06
CA VAL A 47 -17.17 -6.72 18.06
C VAL A 47 -15.85 -6.00 17.78
N ASP A 48 -14.70 -6.68 17.94
CA ASP A 48 -13.37 -6.10 17.76
C ASP A 48 -12.85 -6.29 16.32
N TYR A 49 -13.30 -7.34 15.63
CA TYR A 49 -12.93 -7.68 14.27
C TYR A 49 -14.18 -7.75 13.39
N VAL A 50 -14.40 -6.70 12.61
CA VAL A 50 -15.55 -6.61 11.69
C VAL A 50 -15.08 -6.22 10.29
N PRO A 51 -15.36 -7.03 9.25
CA PRO A 51 -15.11 -6.66 7.86
C PRO A 51 -15.78 -5.33 7.51
N THR A 52 -14.96 -4.36 7.09
CA THR A 52 -15.42 -3.03 6.71
C THR A 52 -15.08 -2.76 5.27
N SER A 53 -15.95 -2.05 4.54
CA SER A 53 -15.71 -1.71 3.15
C SER A 53 -14.42 -0.90 2.98
N LYS A 54 -13.64 -1.19 1.94
CA LYS A 54 -12.35 -0.52 1.67
C LYS A 54 -12.50 0.99 1.54
N SER A 55 -13.60 1.46 0.96
CA SER A 55 -13.88 2.89 0.78
C SER A 55 -14.10 3.61 2.10
N VAL A 56 -14.78 2.97 3.07
CA VAL A 56 -14.98 3.52 4.41
C VAL A 56 -13.66 3.59 5.16
N VAL A 57 -12.88 2.50 5.17
CA VAL A 57 -11.53 2.50 5.77
C VAL A 57 -10.70 3.61 5.13
N PHE A 58 -10.63 3.68 3.80
CA PHE A 58 -9.91 4.74 3.09
C PHE A 58 -10.37 6.14 3.52
N GLY A 59 -11.67 6.40 3.59
CA GLY A 59 -12.20 7.69 4.06
C GLY A 59 -11.71 8.03 5.47
N HIS A 60 -11.67 7.06 6.38
CA HIS A 60 -11.18 7.27 7.74
C HIS A 60 -9.68 7.59 7.84
N HIS A 61 -8.85 7.16 6.88
CA HIS A 61 -7.43 7.54 6.88
C HIS A 61 -7.22 9.04 6.60
N PHE A 62 -8.19 9.71 5.98
CA PHE A 62 -8.10 11.12 5.57
C PHE A 62 -9.12 12.02 6.28
N THR A 63 -9.97 11.47 7.13
CA THR A 63 -10.78 12.27 8.07
C THR A 63 -9.92 12.58 9.29
N SER A 64 -9.81 13.85 9.66
CA SER A 64 -9.16 14.30 10.90
C SER A 64 -10.16 14.37 12.04
#